data_AF-A0A9D6N7D7-F1
#
_entry.id   AF-A0A9D6N7D7-F1
#
_cell.length_a   1.000
_cell.length_b   1.000
_cell.length_c   1.000
_cell.angle_alpha   90.00
_cell.angle_beta   90.00
_cell.angle_gamma   90.00
#
_symmetry.space_group_name_H-M   'P 1'
#
loop_
_entity.id
_entity.type
_entity.pdbx_description
1 polymer ?
#
loop_
_entity_poly.entity_id
_entity_poly.type
_entity_poly.pdbx_seq_one_letter_code
_entity_poly.pdbx_strand_id
1 'polypeptide(L)'
;MADDVQRKPSAALRLILIASLVLLLLAAGAEWLERWPQAPGSEVGLGPDDRVIMPGQRVGPITLGLSARSAEAVLGRAEIRPQEGILLHVYEQHGLSLAVKDGRVLSIVVKDPRFQTRDGIGVGTDVDRAVRAYGEHYEWEGKSEAYVLHYWAAGIHLRVEKTIVVSIQITEPMVSRGKSFFWGSRCRPAFPS
;
A
#
# COMPACT_ATOMS: atom_id res chain seq x y z
N MET A 1 -39.16 52.21 -31.29
CA MET A 1 -39.82 51.02 -30.72
C MET A 1 -39.47 49.86 -31.63
N ALA A 2 -38.55 49.00 -31.21
CA ALA A 2 -38.18 47.79 -31.93
C ALA A 2 -38.81 46.62 -31.18
N ASP A 3 -39.77 45.94 -31.81
CA ASP A 3 -40.42 44.75 -31.27
C ASP A 3 -39.43 43.58 -31.28
N ASP A 4 -39.00 43.19 -30.09
CA ASP A 4 -38.16 42.02 -29.85
C ASP A 4 -39.03 40.75 -29.95
N VAL A 5 -39.02 40.13 -31.12
CA VAL A 5 -39.76 38.89 -31.39
C VAL A 5 -39.03 37.72 -30.72
N GLN A 6 -39.45 37.40 -29.49
CA GLN A 6 -39.04 36.20 -28.77
C GLN A 6 -39.49 34.93 -29.52
N ARG A 7 -38.63 34.40 -30.41
CA ARG A 7 -38.87 33.11 -31.05
C ARG A 7 -38.61 31.99 -30.04
N LYS A 8 -39.68 31.32 -29.60
CA LYS A 8 -39.57 30.09 -28.80
C LYS A 8 -38.77 29.05 -29.61
N PRO A 9 -37.73 28.45 -29.03
CA PRO A 9 -36.96 27.41 -29.72
C PRO A 9 -37.88 26.23 -30.05
N SER A 10 -37.83 25.80 -31.31
CA SER A 10 -38.63 24.66 -31.79
C SER A 10 -38.25 23.39 -31.04
N ALA A 11 -39.20 22.45 -30.91
CA ALA A 11 -38.97 21.17 -30.24
C ALA A 11 -37.76 20.41 -30.83
N ALA A 12 -37.51 20.58 -32.13
CA ALA A 12 -36.34 20.02 -32.81
C ALA A 12 -35.01 20.55 -32.26
N LEU A 13 -34.90 21.86 -31.99
CA LEU A 13 -33.68 22.44 -31.43
C LEU A 13 -33.38 21.90 -30.02
N ARG A 14 -34.42 21.70 -29.21
CA ARG A 14 -34.26 21.12 -27.86
C ARG A 14 -33.76 19.68 -27.91
N LEU A 15 -34.27 18.88 -28.84
CA LEU A 15 -33.82 17.50 -29.02
C LEU A 15 -32.37 17.42 -29.48
N ILE A 16 -31.94 18.30 -30.40
CA ILE A 16 -30.54 18.37 -30.85
C ILE A 16 -29.62 18.71 -29.66
N LEU A 17 -29.97 19.70 -28.84
CA LEU A 17 -29.17 20.10 -27.68
C LEU A 17 -29.02 18.97 -26.64
N ILE A 18 -30.09 18.23 -26.35
CA ILE A 18 -30.05 17.09 -25.42
C ILE A 18 -29.16 15.98 -25.98
N ALA A 19 -29.32 15.64 -27.26
CA ALA A 19 -28.51 14.59 -27.89
C ALA A 19 -27.02 14.95 -27.89
N SER A 20 -26.68 16.21 -28.18
CA SER A 20 -25.29 16.70 -28.11
C SER A 20 -24.72 16.65 -26.70
N LEU A 21 -25.50 16.99 -25.66
CA LEU A 21 -25.05 16.92 -24.27
C LEU A 21 -24.77 15.48 -23.83
N VAL A 22 -25.65 14.53 -24.19
CA VAL A 22 -25.44 13.10 -23.88
C VAL A 22 -24.20 12.59 -24.59
N LEU A 23 -23.99 12.95 -25.86
CA LEU A 23 -22.80 12.55 -26.61
C LEU A 23 -21.52 13.10 -25.97
N LEU A 24 -21.55 14.35 -25.53
CA LEU A 24 -20.41 15.00 -24.85
C LEU A 24 -20.08 14.31 -23.51
N LEU A 25 -21.12 13.95 -22.74
CA LEU A 25 -20.95 13.23 -21.46
C LEU A 25 -20.39 11.81 -21.68
N LEU A 26 -20.82 11.12 -22.73
CA LEU A 26 -20.29 9.80 -23.07
C LEU A 26 -18.83 9.87 -23.54
N ALA A 27 -18.47 10.88 -24.35
CA ALA A 27 -17.08 11.08 -24.78
C ALA A 27 -16.16 11.45 -23.60
N ALA A 28 -16.61 12.35 -22.71
CA ALA A 28 -15.85 12.71 -21.50
C ALA A 28 -15.72 11.53 -20.52
N GLY A 29 -16.74 10.66 -20.43
CA GLY A 29 -16.69 9.44 -19.62
C GLY A 29 -15.71 8.40 -20.18
N ALA A 30 -15.62 8.25 -21.50
CA ALA A 30 -14.68 7.33 -22.15
C ALA A 30 -13.23 7.77 -21.94
N GLU A 31 -12.92 9.06 -22.07
CA GLU A 31 -11.58 9.59 -21.78
C GLU A 31 -11.20 9.45 -20.30
N TRP A 32 -12.16 9.54 -19.38
CA TRP A 32 -11.91 9.32 -17.96
C TRP A 32 -11.61 7.84 -17.65
N LEU A 33 -12.29 6.90 -18.32
CA LEU A 33 -12.02 5.46 -18.18
C LEU A 33 -10.63 5.06 -18.69
N GLU A 34 -10.14 5.67 -19.77
CA GLU A 34 -8.77 5.44 -20.26
C GLU A 34 -7.70 6.08 -19.37
N ARG A 35 -8.06 7.13 -18.62
CA ARG A 35 -7.17 7.87 -17.72
C ARG A 35 -7.21 7.37 -16.28
N TRP A 36 -7.93 6.27 -16.02
CA TRP A 36 -7.72 5.53 -14.78
C TRP A 36 -6.23 5.16 -14.76
N PRO A 37 -5.46 5.57 -13.74
CA PRO A 37 -4.07 5.17 -13.66
C PRO A 37 -4.05 3.65 -13.68
N GLN A 38 -3.56 3.08 -14.79
CA GLN A 38 -3.06 1.71 -14.78
C GLN A 38 -2.14 1.66 -13.57
N ALA A 39 -2.49 0.84 -12.57
CA ALA A 39 -1.72 0.75 -11.34
C ALA A 39 -0.25 0.60 -11.73
N PRO A 40 0.64 1.52 -11.32
CA PRO A 40 1.99 1.58 -11.87
C PRO A 40 2.77 0.29 -11.55
N GLY A 41 2.83 -0.61 -12.54
CA GLY A 41 3.71 -1.77 -12.62
C GLY A 41 3.07 -3.09 -12.20
N SER A 42 2.34 -3.73 -13.12
CA SER A 42 1.87 -5.11 -12.94
C SER A 42 2.87 -6.21 -13.36
N GLU A 43 4.07 -5.89 -13.87
CA GLU A 43 4.97 -6.93 -14.42
C GLU A 43 6.46 -6.81 -14.05
N VAL A 44 6.82 -6.08 -12.98
CA VAL A 44 8.21 -6.15 -12.48
C VAL A 44 8.29 -7.29 -11.47
N GLY A 45 8.69 -8.46 -11.97
CA GLY A 45 9.02 -9.66 -11.18
C GLY A 45 7.81 -10.37 -10.57
N LEU A 46 7.16 -11.27 -11.32
CA LEU A 46 6.30 -12.31 -10.72
C LEU A 46 6.97 -13.69 -10.75
N GLY A 47 8.26 -13.72 -11.09
CA GLY A 47 9.07 -14.92 -11.04
C GLY A 47 9.33 -15.37 -9.60
N PRO A 48 9.71 -16.64 -9.39
CA PRO A 48 10.02 -17.18 -8.07
C PRO A 48 11.18 -16.46 -7.36
N ASP A 49 12.00 -15.72 -8.11
CA ASP A 49 13.11 -14.91 -7.60
C ASP A 49 12.75 -13.44 -7.35
N ASP A 50 11.47 -13.06 -7.39
CA ASP A 50 11.06 -11.71 -7.06
C ASP A 50 11.33 -11.39 -5.57
N ARG A 51 12.13 -10.34 -5.36
CA ARG A 51 12.52 -9.85 -4.04
C ARG A 51 12.09 -8.42 -3.79
N VAL A 52 11.13 -7.92 -4.56
CA VAL A 52 10.61 -6.57 -4.40
C VAL A 52 9.60 -6.51 -3.25
N ILE A 53 9.78 -5.53 -2.37
CA ILE A 53 8.78 -5.13 -1.38
C ILE A 53 7.93 -4.03 -2.02
N MET A 54 6.61 -4.26 -2.10
CA MET A 54 5.64 -3.24 -2.46
C MET A 54 4.81 -2.89 -1.21
N PRO A 55 5.10 -1.76 -0.55
CA PRO A 55 4.35 -1.29 0.61
C PRO A 55 2.84 -1.36 0.37
N GLY A 56 2.11 -1.86 1.36
CA GLY A 56 0.65 -1.95 1.26
C GLY A 56 0.12 -3.11 0.44
N GLN A 57 0.98 -3.90 -0.23
CA GLN A 57 0.52 -4.80 -1.29
C GLN A 57 1.14 -6.20 -1.18
N ARG A 58 2.47 -6.31 -1.27
CA ARG A 58 3.14 -7.60 -1.43
C ARG A 58 4.62 -7.59 -1.05
N VAL A 59 5.17 -8.79 -0.86
CA VAL A 59 6.61 -9.07 -0.73
C VAL A 59 6.95 -10.24 -1.64
N GLY A 60 7.77 -9.97 -2.66
CA GLY A 60 8.04 -10.95 -3.71
C GLY A 60 6.72 -11.49 -4.30
N PRO A 61 6.57 -12.81 -4.48
CA PRO A 61 5.35 -13.39 -5.04
C PRO A 61 4.16 -13.41 -4.05
N ILE A 62 4.33 -12.99 -2.80
CA ILE A 62 3.27 -13.08 -1.77
C ILE A 62 2.55 -11.76 -1.62
N THR A 63 1.26 -11.75 -1.95
CA THR A 63 0.38 -10.58 -1.84
C THR A 63 -0.50 -10.69 -0.59
N LEU A 64 -0.86 -9.56 0.00
CA LEU A 64 -1.89 -9.50 1.03
C LEU A 64 -3.23 -10.06 0.49
N GLY A 65 -4.00 -10.72 1.36
CA GLY A 65 -5.24 -11.40 0.99
C GLY A 65 -5.08 -12.75 0.26
N LEU A 66 -3.86 -13.10 -0.16
CA LEU A 66 -3.55 -14.41 -0.76
C LEU A 66 -3.94 -15.54 0.19
N SER A 67 -4.42 -16.66 -0.34
CA SER A 67 -4.74 -17.82 0.51
C SER A 67 -3.47 -18.45 1.08
N ALA A 68 -3.53 -18.96 2.31
CA ALA A 68 -2.42 -19.67 2.94
C ALA A 68 -1.95 -20.87 2.09
N ARG A 69 -2.88 -21.58 1.44
CA ARG A 69 -2.59 -22.69 0.54
C ARG A 69 -1.79 -22.24 -0.70
N SER A 70 -2.14 -21.11 -1.28
CA SER A 70 -1.40 -20.53 -2.42
C SER A 70 -0.01 -20.06 -1.99
N ALA A 71 0.11 -19.45 -0.81
CA ALA A 71 1.42 -19.08 -0.27
C ALA A 71 2.31 -20.31 -0.04
N GLU A 72 1.77 -21.41 0.48
CA GLU A 72 2.48 -22.68 0.65
C GLU A 72 2.90 -23.32 -0.69
N ALA A 73 2.08 -23.20 -1.73
CA ALA A 73 2.45 -23.67 -3.07
C ALA A 73 3.66 -22.92 -3.67
N VAL A 74 3.89 -21.68 -3.25
CA VAL A 74 4.98 -20.83 -3.74
C VAL A 74 6.22 -20.93 -2.86
N LEU A 75 6.05 -20.90 -1.54
CA LEU A 75 7.14 -20.86 -0.55
C LEU A 75 7.47 -22.24 0.06
N GLY A 76 6.77 -23.30 -0.34
CA GLY A 76 6.84 -24.60 0.31
C GLY A 76 6.13 -24.63 1.66
N ARG A 77 6.41 -25.65 2.48
CA ARG A 77 5.71 -25.86 3.76
C ARG A 77 6.21 -24.91 4.84
N ALA A 78 5.28 -24.25 5.55
CA ALA A 78 5.59 -23.43 6.71
C ALA A 78 5.59 -24.23 8.02
N GLU A 79 6.31 -23.71 9.02
CA GLU A 79 6.00 -23.98 10.42
C GLU A 79 4.81 -23.12 10.85
N ILE A 80 3.78 -23.72 11.46
CA ILE A 80 2.57 -23.00 11.87
C ILE A 80 2.58 -22.82 13.39
N ARG A 81 2.51 -21.56 13.84
CA ARG A 81 2.45 -21.17 15.25
C ARG A 81 1.12 -20.46 15.55
N PRO A 82 0.20 -21.07 16.31
CA PRO A 82 -1.04 -20.41 16.69
C PRO A 82 -0.78 -19.19 17.59
N GLN A 83 -1.54 -18.12 17.37
CA GLN A 83 -1.59 -16.94 18.24
C GLN A 83 -3.06 -16.50 18.41
N GLU A 84 -3.34 -15.56 19.31
CA GLU A 84 -4.71 -15.14 19.59
C GLU A 84 -5.40 -14.59 18.32
N GLY A 85 -6.32 -15.38 17.76
CA GLY A 85 -7.12 -15.01 16.59
C GLY A 85 -6.43 -15.07 15.23
N ILE A 86 -5.15 -15.50 15.16
CA ILE A 86 -4.39 -15.65 13.91
C ILE A 86 -3.49 -16.90 13.95
N LEU A 87 -3.06 -17.35 12.76
CA LEU A 87 -2.02 -18.36 12.60
C LEU A 87 -0.77 -17.69 12.02
N LEU A 88 0.37 -17.83 12.68
CA LEU A 88 1.64 -17.36 12.16
C LEU A 88 2.31 -18.49 11.36
N HIS A 89 2.43 -18.30 10.04
CA HIS A 89 3.13 -19.21 9.14
C HIS A 89 4.57 -18.73 8.94
N VAL A 90 5.55 -19.48 9.44
CA VAL A 90 6.97 -19.13 9.39
C VAL A 90 7.66 -19.90 8.27
N TYR A 91 8.31 -19.17 7.36
CA TYR A 91 9.08 -19.69 6.24
C TYR A 91 10.54 -19.33 6.42
N GLU A 92 11.24 -20.03 7.32
CA GLU A 92 12.61 -19.67 7.74
C GLU A 92 13.60 -19.62 6.57
N GLN A 93 13.50 -20.54 5.62
CA GLN A 93 14.36 -20.60 4.42
C GLN A 93 14.22 -19.38 3.51
N HIS A 94 13.10 -18.66 3.61
CA HIS A 94 12.81 -17.44 2.85
C HIS A 94 12.94 -16.17 3.70
N GLY A 95 13.18 -16.31 5.01
CA GLY A 95 13.16 -15.21 5.97
C GLY A 95 11.84 -14.42 5.97
N LEU A 96 10.72 -15.12 5.77
CA LEU A 96 9.37 -14.55 5.77
C LEU A 96 8.53 -15.14 6.91
N SER A 97 7.58 -14.35 7.41
CA SER A 97 6.52 -14.84 8.28
C SER A 97 5.19 -14.20 7.88
N LEU A 98 4.14 -15.00 7.74
CA LEU A 98 2.82 -14.55 7.32
C LEU A 98 1.86 -14.66 8.50
N ALA A 99 1.23 -13.56 8.88
CA ALA A 99 0.07 -13.61 9.76
C ALA A 99 -1.14 -14.00 8.90
N VAL A 100 -1.79 -15.10 9.24
CA VAL A 100 -2.93 -15.65 8.50
C VAL A 100 -4.18 -15.61 9.37
N LYS A 101 -5.26 -15.07 8.83
CA LYS A 101 -6.59 -15.07 9.45
C LYS A 101 -7.62 -15.53 8.43
N ASP A 102 -8.52 -16.42 8.85
CA ASP A 102 -9.56 -17.00 7.98
C ASP A 102 -8.99 -17.59 6.67
N GLY A 103 -7.80 -18.19 6.77
CA GLY A 103 -7.09 -18.80 5.64
C GLY A 103 -6.44 -17.82 4.67
N ARG A 104 -6.38 -16.52 4.99
CA ARG A 104 -5.80 -15.46 4.14
C ARG A 104 -4.67 -14.71 4.83
N VAL A 105 -3.68 -14.29 4.04
CA VAL A 105 -2.54 -13.50 4.51
C VAL A 105 -3.01 -12.08 4.88
N LEU A 106 -2.89 -11.73 6.16
CA LEU A 106 -3.23 -10.41 6.70
C LEU A 106 -2.01 -9.47 6.73
N SER A 107 -0.83 -10.00 7.03
CA SER A 107 0.41 -9.22 7.01
C SER A 107 1.62 -10.10 6.71
N ILE A 108 2.66 -9.50 6.15
CA ILE A 108 3.91 -10.16 5.77
C ILE A 108 5.06 -9.52 6.54
N VAL A 109 5.80 -10.30 7.31
CA VAL A 109 7.03 -9.86 7.99
C VAL A 109 8.23 -10.39 7.22
N VAL A 110 9.16 -9.49 6.93
CA VAL A 110 10.40 -9.73 6.18
C VAL A 110 11.59 -9.58 7.12
N LYS A 111 12.43 -10.61 7.18
CA LYS A 111 13.71 -10.63 7.92
C LYS A 111 14.92 -10.85 7.01
N ASP A 112 14.71 -11.32 5.78
CA ASP A 112 15.78 -11.54 4.82
C ASP A 112 16.20 -10.21 4.15
N PRO A 113 17.49 -9.81 4.25
CA PRO A 113 18.00 -8.54 3.68
C PRO A 113 18.01 -8.50 2.15
N ARG A 114 17.78 -9.63 1.48
CA ARG A 114 17.72 -9.68 0.02
C ARG A 114 16.44 -9.06 -0.54
N PHE A 115 15.41 -8.85 0.29
CA PHE A 115 14.18 -8.14 -0.09
C PHE A 115 14.32 -6.63 0.11
N GLN A 116 13.93 -5.86 -0.90
CA GLN A 116 14.04 -4.42 -0.88
C GLN A 116 12.88 -3.74 -1.62
N THR A 117 12.54 -2.53 -1.18
CA THR A 117 11.62 -1.65 -1.93
C THR A 117 12.33 -1.11 -3.18
N ARG A 118 11.59 -0.47 -4.10
CA ARG A 118 12.19 0.18 -5.28
C ARG A 118 13.21 1.26 -4.92
N ASP A 119 13.08 1.89 -3.75
CA ASP A 119 14.01 2.89 -3.23
C ASP A 119 15.22 2.28 -2.48
N GLY A 120 15.32 0.94 -2.47
CA GLY A 120 16.38 0.18 -1.81
C GLY A 120 16.24 0.12 -0.29
N ILE A 121 15.02 0.27 0.26
CA ILE A 121 14.76 0.10 1.70
C ILE A 121 14.49 -1.38 1.98
N GLY A 122 15.33 -1.97 2.82
CA GLY A 122 15.26 -3.38 3.23
C GLY A 122 15.81 -3.59 4.64
N VAL A 123 15.85 -4.85 5.09
CA VAL A 123 16.52 -5.20 6.35
C VAL A 123 18.02 -4.87 6.24
N GLY A 124 18.58 -4.29 7.29
CA GLY A 124 19.95 -3.73 7.32
C GLY A 124 20.05 -2.27 6.87
N THR A 125 18.95 -1.67 6.41
CA THR A 125 18.95 -0.25 6.04
C THR A 125 19.04 0.65 7.26
N ASP A 126 19.83 1.71 7.17
CA ASP A 126 19.87 2.77 8.16
C ASP A 126 18.52 3.51 8.24
N VAL A 127 18.04 3.76 9.46
CA VAL A 127 16.72 4.34 9.70
C VAL A 127 16.57 5.73 9.10
N ASP A 128 17.62 6.56 9.06
CA ASP A 128 17.54 7.89 8.47
C ASP A 128 17.34 7.82 6.95
N ARG A 129 17.91 6.80 6.30
CA ARG A 129 17.64 6.55 4.88
C ARG A 129 16.18 6.16 4.66
N ALA A 130 15.61 5.33 5.52
CA ALA A 130 14.21 4.94 5.41
C ALA A 130 13.26 6.14 5.65
N VAL A 131 13.54 6.98 6.66
CA VAL A 131 12.78 8.21 6.93
C VAL A 131 12.88 9.18 5.75
N ARG A 132 14.04 9.33 5.11
CA ARG A 132 14.17 10.15 3.89
C ARG A 132 13.32 9.61 2.73
N ALA A 133 13.18 8.30 2.59
CA ALA A 133 12.40 7.69 1.52
C ALA A 133 10.89 7.81 1.74
N TYR A 134 10.41 7.58 2.97
CA TYR A 134 8.98 7.57 3.29
C TYR A 134 8.43 8.88 3.86
N GLY A 135 9.32 9.83 4.18
CA GLY A 135 8.99 11.10 4.81
C GLY A 135 8.84 11.00 6.33
N GLU A 136 8.47 12.12 6.95
CA GLU A 136 8.43 12.25 8.42
C GLU A 136 7.03 11.98 9.02
N HIS A 137 6.08 11.52 8.20
CA HIS A 137 4.71 11.24 8.61
C HIS A 137 4.58 9.77 9.04
N TYR A 138 5.15 9.43 10.20
CA TYR A 138 5.04 8.12 10.82
C TYR A 138 4.58 8.21 12.28
N GLU A 139 4.01 7.13 12.77
CA GLU A 139 3.84 6.89 14.21
C GLU A 139 5.01 6.07 14.73
N TRP A 140 5.37 6.28 15.99
CA TRP A 140 6.47 5.60 16.66
C TRP A 140 5.92 4.80 17.85
N GLU A 141 6.31 3.53 17.94
CA GLU A 141 5.96 2.64 19.04
C GLU A 141 7.22 1.95 19.58
N GLY A 142 7.48 2.02 20.90
CA GLY A 142 8.54 1.23 21.55
C GLY A 142 9.42 1.99 22.53
N LYS A 143 10.72 1.65 22.56
CA LYS A 143 11.75 2.28 23.41
C LYS A 143 12.92 2.76 22.53
N SER A 144 13.81 3.59 23.09
CA SER A 144 14.94 4.16 22.34
C SER A 144 15.85 3.13 21.66
N GLU A 145 16.02 1.94 22.25
CA GLU A 145 16.89 0.90 21.71
C GLU A 145 16.20 0.00 20.67
N ALA A 146 14.88 -0.14 20.74
CA ALA A 146 14.08 -0.97 19.86
C ALA A 146 12.67 -0.40 19.73
N TYR A 147 12.30 -0.03 18.51
CA TYR A 147 11.03 0.61 18.21
C TYR A 147 10.52 0.23 16.82
N VAL A 148 9.30 0.63 16.52
CA VAL A 148 8.67 0.46 15.22
C VAL A 148 8.26 1.83 14.69
N LEU A 149 8.59 2.09 13.43
CA LEU A 149 8.05 3.23 12.68
C LEU A 149 6.88 2.74 11.83
N HIS A 150 5.69 3.29 12.06
CA HIS A 150 4.48 2.92 11.34
C HIS A 150 4.14 3.97 10.28
N TYR A 151 4.24 3.58 9.01
CA TYR A 151 3.76 4.36 7.87
C TYR A 151 2.40 3.81 7.44
N TRP A 152 1.38 4.04 8.26
CA TRP A 152 0.03 3.47 8.09
C TRP A 152 -0.56 3.70 6.69
N ALA A 153 -0.41 4.91 6.15
CA ALA A 153 -0.92 5.26 4.82
C ALA A 153 -0.21 4.52 3.67
N ALA A 154 1.00 4.02 3.91
CA ALA A 154 1.77 3.23 2.95
C ALA A 154 1.68 1.72 3.22
N GLY A 155 1.12 1.29 4.35
CA GLY A 155 1.06 -0.13 4.74
C GLY A 155 2.44 -0.76 4.93
N ILE A 156 3.38 -0.01 5.52
CA ILE A 156 4.72 -0.49 5.86
C ILE A 156 5.10 -0.08 7.29
N HIS A 157 5.67 -1.02 8.03
CA HIS A 157 6.17 -0.83 9.38
C HIS A 157 7.62 -1.30 9.46
N LEU A 158 8.48 -0.47 10.05
CA LEU A 158 9.91 -0.74 10.14
C LEU A 158 10.25 -0.98 11.60
N ARG A 159 10.60 -2.22 11.96
CA ARG A 159 11.19 -2.49 13.28
C ARG A 159 12.66 -2.08 13.21
N VAL A 160 13.06 -1.20 14.11
CA VAL A 160 14.39 -0.63 14.19
C VAL A 160 15.01 -1.04 15.52
N GLU A 161 16.26 -1.47 15.47
CA GLU A 161 17.11 -1.62 16.66
C GLU A 161 18.31 -0.69 16.52
N LYS A 162 18.51 0.19 17.51
CA LYS A 162 19.43 1.32 17.44
C LYS A 162 19.11 2.23 16.24
N THR A 163 19.83 2.07 15.14
CA THR A 163 19.68 2.85 13.90
C THR A 163 19.42 1.96 12.68
N ILE A 164 19.24 0.65 12.85
CA ILE A 164 19.15 -0.30 11.74
C ILE A 164 17.75 -0.93 11.69
N VAL A 165 17.17 -0.97 10.50
CA VAL A 165 15.94 -1.73 10.21
C VAL A 165 16.24 -3.22 10.32
N VAL A 166 15.66 -3.90 11.32
CA VAL A 166 15.88 -5.33 11.57
C VAL A 166 14.76 -6.22 11.03
N SER A 167 13.58 -5.67 10.79
CA SER A 167 12.50 -6.35 10.07
C SER A 167 11.52 -5.35 9.48
N ILE A 168 10.89 -5.73 8.38
CA ILE A 168 9.85 -4.93 7.72
C ILE A 168 8.54 -5.70 7.76
N GLN A 169 7.46 -5.08 8.22
CA GLN A 169 6.12 -5.65 8.14
C GLN A 169 5.29 -4.89 7.11
N ILE A 170 4.60 -5.63 6.25
CA ILE A 170 3.68 -5.13 5.23
C ILE A 170 2.26 -5.50 5.61
N THR A 171 1.37 -4.51 5.59
CA THR A 171 -0.05 -4.59 5.96
C THR A 171 -0.87 -3.84 4.91
N GLU A 172 -2.20 -3.96 4.93
CA GLU A 172 -3.03 -3.13 4.05
C GLU A 172 -2.91 -1.66 4.47
N PRO A 173 -2.82 -0.70 3.52
CA PRO A 173 -2.77 0.71 3.84
C PRO A 173 -4.01 1.17 4.60
N MET A 174 -3.81 1.78 5.76
CA MET A 174 -4.87 2.41 6.50
C MET A 174 -5.03 3.84 6.00
N VAL A 175 -5.77 4.02 4.90
CA VAL A 175 -6.19 5.35 4.47
C VAL A 175 -7.23 5.84 5.47
N SER A 176 -6.90 6.84 6.28
CA SER A 176 -7.86 7.45 7.19
C SER A 176 -9.05 7.95 6.36
N ARG A 177 -10.18 7.24 6.39
CA ARG A 177 -11.42 7.73 5.81
C ARG A 177 -11.86 8.97 6.60
N GLY A 178 -11.48 10.15 6.13
CA GLY A 178 -12.14 11.42 6.43
C GLY A 178 -12.07 11.95 7.87
N LYS A 179 -11.24 11.41 8.76
CA LYS A 179 -10.93 12.07 10.03
C LYS A 179 -9.43 12.18 10.13
N SER A 180 -8.93 13.41 10.17
CA SER A 180 -7.60 13.73 10.67
C SER A 180 -7.44 13.05 12.02
N PHE A 181 -6.81 11.87 12.02
CA PHE A 181 -6.43 11.18 13.23
C PHE A 181 -5.15 11.87 13.71
N PHE A 182 -5.35 13.05 14.31
CA PHE A 182 -4.28 13.87 14.87
C PHE A 182 -4.07 13.39 16.31
N TRP A 183 -3.32 12.31 16.49
CA TRP A 183 -2.78 11.97 17.81
C TRP A 183 -1.46 12.69 17.99
N GLY A 184 -1.38 13.48 19.07
CA GLY A 184 -0.11 13.99 19.59
C GLY A 184 0.84 12.82 19.84
N SER A 185 2.13 12.93 19.59
CA SER A 185 3.00 14.02 20.02
C SER A 185 4.15 14.17 19.04
N ARG A 186 4.32 15.39 18.49
CA ARG A 186 5.54 15.79 17.79
C ARG A 186 6.68 15.96 18.81
N CYS A 187 7.25 14.85 19.28
CA CYS A 187 8.53 14.86 19.97
C CYS A 187 9.47 13.96 19.18
N ARG A 188 10.24 14.56 18.27
CA ARG A 188 11.43 13.90 17.74
C ARG A 188 12.34 13.59 18.93
N PRO A 189 12.72 12.34 19.23
CA PRO A 189 13.93 12.13 19.99
C PRO A 189 15.07 12.74 19.18
N ALA A 190 15.89 13.59 19.82
CA ALA A 190 17.14 14.02 19.21
C ALA A 190 18.00 12.76 19.04
N PHE A 191 18.19 12.32 17.80
CA PHE A 191 19.16 11.27 17.51
C PHE A 191 20.54 11.78 17.92
N PRO A 192 21.28 11.07 18.78
CA PRO A 192 22.67 11.42 19.02
C PRO A 192 23.46 11.21 17.72
N SER A 193 24.07 12.28 17.23
CA SER A 193 25.04 12.30 16.13
C SER A 193 26.32 11.55 16.47
#